data_AF-A0A3D3QZ15-F1
#
_entry.id   AF-A0A3D3QZ15-F1
#
_cell.length_a   1.000
_cell.length_b   1.000
_cell.length_c   1.000
_cell.angle_alpha   90.00
_cell.angle_beta   90.00
_cell.angle_gamma   90.00
#
_symmetry.space_group_name_H-M   'P 1'
#
loop_
_entity.id
_entity.type
_entity.pdbx_description
1 polymer ?
#
loop_
_entity_poly.entity_id
_entity_poly.type
_entity_poly.pdbx_seq_one_letter_code
_entity_poly.pdbx_strand_id
1 'polypeptide(L)'
;MSKESITIPRTPDVKVIETFRGLCTQFGFPTFSIATVTGVPINDVISEIDNPESQELRLLLEADSTIINLCQSNHRGIHIQYYRGGTQDPKSALFDTVIIDWNRNNSKESIFSPSERLEIGFYLAKELNPFDPSKIAQWNVPEPFNQAFSIHDEMLNRLERLNVKLIEDADSFRRESESHYLEKEKTLEEKIEKKAEELKQEYIKRQSELTERQADLDATLAEIDARNNTVVRREIRDKMLEDVTNRIKKFGVSPSTEQKRTPVFRGILLLGIVILGLLILSLYEYHILLSRPLLAEAQKSSSPNSGENEVLNIKDKKFIVDGSVEYTWYWQIAKTSILSFALISTILYAIKWQDKWAKQHSDLEFELQQFNLDVNRANWVIESCLEWRKETESEVPEQLLNSITRNLFNSNSNKEENVIHPADELASAIIGSSSKLKLNVAGNEIELNPKKVPKEISNRNS
;
A
#
# COMPACT_ATOMS: atom_id res chain seq x y z
N MET A 1 53.01 73.84 62.46
CA MET A 1 51.88 73.21 61.73
C MET A 1 52.01 73.59 60.27
N SER A 2 51.83 72.62 59.38
CA SER A 2 51.70 72.86 57.94
C SER A 2 50.23 72.68 57.62
N LYS A 3 49.58 73.77 57.20
CA LYS A 3 48.15 73.85 56.94
C LYS A 3 47.96 74.01 55.44
N GLU A 4 47.35 73.02 54.81
CA GLU A 4 46.91 73.12 53.41
C GLU A 4 45.41 73.38 53.37
N SER A 5 44.99 74.21 52.41
CA SER A 5 43.59 74.59 52.22
C SER A 5 43.20 74.35 50.78
N ILE A 6 42.15 73.56 50.59
CA ILE A 6 41.59 73.16 49.32
C ILE A 6 40.25 73.88 49.16
N THR A 7 40.12 74.71 48.14
CA THR A 7 38.85 75.36 47.76
C THR A 7 38.02 74.44 46.88
N ILE A 8 36.74 74.29 47.24
CA ILE A 8 35.79 73.39 46.57
C ILE A 8 34.51 74.17 46.25
N PRO A 9 33.80 73.88 45.14
CA PRO A 9 32.53 74.54 44.87
C PRO A 9 31.54 74.20 45.97
N ARG A 10 30.57 75.08 46.24
CA ARG A 10 29.58 74.85 47.30
C ARG A 10 28.85 73.52 47.09
N THR A 11 29.05 72.57 48.01
CA THR A 11 28.49 71.22 47.94
C THR A 11 27.23 71.06 48.80
N PRO A 12 26.28 70.17 48.42
CA PRO A 12 25.17 69.78 49.28
C PRO A 12 25.67 68.97 50.49
N ASP A 13 24.95 69.05 51.60
CA ASP A 13 25.34 68.43 52.86
C ASP A 13 25.46 66.91 52.76
N VAL A 14 24.58 66.26 51.99
CA VAL A 14 24.62 64.80 51.72
C VAL A 14 26.00 64.39 51.21
N LYS A 15 26.51 65.12 50.21
CA LYS A 15 27.82 64.81 49.61
C LYS A 15 28.97 65.05 50.59
N VAL A 16 28.91 66.09 51.41
CA VAL A 16 29.91 66.33 52.46
C VAL A 16 29.92 65.15 53.44
N ILE A 17 28.75 64.72 53.94
CA ILE A 17 28.61 63.56 54.83
C ILE A 17 29.14 62.28 54.17
N GLU A 18 28.81 62.02 52.91
CA GLU A 18 29.32 60.86 52.15
C GLU A 18 30.85 60.86 52.03
N THR A 19 31.48 62.01 51.74
CA THR A 19 32.95 62.09 51.65
C THR A 19 33.63 61.86 52.99
N PHE A 20 33.10 62.40 54.09
CA PHE A 20 33.64 62.13 55.43
C PHE A 20 33.37 60.68 55.86
N ARG A 21 32.21 60.09 55.53
CA ARG A 21 31.94 58.67 55.72
C ARG A 21 32.93 57.78 54.96
N GLY A 22 33.21 58.11 53.70
CA GLY A 22 34.18 57.38 52.87
C GLY A 22 35.61 57.52 53.35
N LEU A 23 36.00 58.68 53.89
CA LEU A 23 37.27 58.82 54.62
C LEU A 23 37.34 57.85 55.80
N CYS A 24 36.27 57.73 56.56
CA CYS A 24 36.20 56.83 57.72
C CYS A 24 36.27 55.35 57.33
N THR A 25 35.52 54.91 56.32
CA THR A 25 35.51 53.49 55.89
C THR A 25 36.80 53.10 55.16
N GLN A 26 37.38 53.97 54.35
CA GLN A 26 38.57 53.67 53.55
C GLN A 26 39.89 53.87 54.32
N PHE A 27 39.98 54.88 55.19
CA PHE A 27 41.22 55.25 55.89
C PHE A 27 41.17 55.10 57.42
N GLY A 28 40.05 54.61 57.98
CA GLY A 28 39.94 54.24 59.39
C GLY A 28 39.79 55.39 60.38
N PHE A 29 39.32 56.56 59.93
CA PHE A 29 38.98 57.67 60.84
C PHE A 29 37.85 57.23 61.80
N PRO A 30 38.01 57.37 63.13
CA PRO A 30 37.18 56.67 64.12
C PRO A 30 35.83 57.33 64.38
N THR A 31 35.75 58.65 64.18
CA THR A 31 34.54 59.48 64.34
C THR A 31 34.67 60.73 63.45
N PHE A 32 33.55 61.40 63.15
CA PHE A 32 33.56 62.79 62.70
C PHE A 32 32.42 63.56 63.38
N SER A 33 32.56 64.89 63.45
CA SER A 33 31.57 65.79 64.06
C SER A 33 31.13 66.88 63.10
N ILE A 34 29.84 67.21 63.16
CA ILE A 34 29.16 68.19 62.31
C ILE A 34 28.60 69.28 63.22
N ALA A 35 28.92 70.54 62.94
CA ALA A 35 28.23 71.68 63.49
C ALA A 35 27.38 72.34 62.40
N THR A 36 26.08 72.47 62.67
CA THR A 36 25.10 73.11 61.78
C THR A 36 25.04 74.63 61.99
N VAL A 37 24.52 75.37 61.00
CA VAL A 37 24.24 76.82 61.10
C VAL A 37 23.20 77.12 62.19
N THR A 38 22.30 76.18 62.50
CA THR A 38 21.33 76.27 63.60
C THR A 38 21.95 76.08 64.98
N GLY A 39 23.25 75.79 65.07
CA GLY A 39 23.98 75.65 66.34
C GLY A 39 23.83 74.29 67.01
N VAL A 40 23.25 73.30 66.33
CA VAL A 40 23.15 71.90 66.80
C VAL A 40 24.43 71.14 66.40
N PRO A 41 25.25 70.65 67.36
CA PRO A 41 26.43 69.85 67.09
C PRO A 41 26.11 68.35 67.15
N ILE A 42 26.23 67.66 66.02
CA ILE A 42 26.15 66.19 65.95
C ILE A 42 27.56 65.65 66.14
N ASN A 43 27.78 64.87 67.19
CA ASN A 43 29.08 64.31 67.56
C ASN A 43 29.06 62.79 67.38
N ASP A 44 30.14 62.23 66.84
CA ASP A 44 30.26 60.79 66.53
C ASP A 44 29.23 60.26 65.53
N VAL A 45 29.24 60.88 64.35
CA VAL A 45 28.31 60.56 63.24
C VAL A 45 28.42 59.11 62.73
N ILE A 46 29.53 58.41 62.97
CA ILE A 46 29.72 57.05 62.43
C ILE A 46 28.90 56.04 63.22
N SER A 47 28.95 56.11 64.56
CA SER A 47 28.16 55.22 65.42
C SER A 47 26.65 55.51 65.30
N GLU A 48 26.28 56.75 64.99
CA GLU A 48 24.90 57.14 64.68
C GLU A 48 24.40 56.72 63.28
N ILE A 49 25.27 56.62 62.26
CA ILE A 49 24.85 56.16 60.93
C ILE A 49 24.54 54.65 60.93
N ASP A 50 25.32 53.86 61.67
CA ASP A 50 25.08 52.41 61.79
C ASP A 50 23.97 52.07 62.81
N ASN A 51 23.56 53.02 63.65
CA ASN A 51 22.50 52.86 64.65
C ASN A 51 21.35 53.88 64.45
N PRO A 52 20.26 53.51 63.74
CA PRO A 52 19.36 54.44 63.03
C PRO A 52 18.40 55.32 63.88
N GLU A 53 18.74 55.60 65.14
CA GLU A 53 17.88 56.32 66.09
C GLU A 53 18.10 57.85 66.14
N SER A 54 19.20 58.41 65.58
CA SER A 54 19.39 59.86 65.56
C SER A 54 18.49 60.55 64.51
N GLN A 55 17.39 61.12 65.00
CA GLN A 55 16.39 61.84 64.18
C GLN A 55 17.01 63.04 63.43
N GLU A 56 18.05 63.66 64.01
CA GLU A 56 18.71 64.86 63.49
C GLU A 56 19.47 64.60 62.19
N LEU A 57 20.22 63.50 62.11
CA LEU A 57 21.00 63.13 60.92
C LEU A 57 20.09 62.73 59.75
N ARG A 58 18.97 62.06 60.02
CA ARG A 58 17.96 61.73 59.01
C ARG A 58 17.36 62.98 58.37
N LEU A 59 16.96 63.97 59.18
CA LEU A 59 16.45 65.25 58.68
C LEU A 59 17.49 66.02 57.85
N LEU A 60 18.78 65.91 58.20
CA LEU A 60 19.87 66.53 57.46
C LEU A 60 20.08 65.88 56.08
N LEU A 61 20.00 64.54 56.01
CA LEU A 61 20.12 63.79 54.75
C LEU A 61 18.90 63.92 53.84
N GLU A 62 17.68 64.01 54.41
CA GLU A 62 16.43 64.12 53.65
C GLU A 62 16.22 65.52 53.05
N ALA A 63 16.75 66.57 53.68
CA ALA A 63 16.51 67.95 53.28
C ALA A 63 17.38 68.48 52.11
N ASP A 64 18.33 67.68 51.59
CA ASP A 64 19.34 68.05 50.56
C ASP A 64 19.88 69.50 50.71
N SER A 65 20.25 69.84 51.95
CA SER A 65 20.39 71.22 52.37
C SER A 65 21.84 71.73 52.29
N THR A 66 22.04 73.02 52.58
CA THR A 66 23.38 73.59 52.86
C THR A 66 23.42 74.26 54.24
N ILE A 67 23.13 73.47 55.27
CA ILE A 67 23.04 73.87 56.68
C ILE A 67 24.29 73.47 57.50
N ILE A 68 25.13 72.52 57.06
CA ILE A 68 26.44 72.27 57.69
C ILE A 68 27.33 73.53 57.67
N ASN A 69 27.84 73.96 58.82
CA ASN A 69 28.74 75.11 58.95
C ASN A 69 30.21 74.67 59.03
N LEU A 70 30.46 73.62 59.82
CA LEU A 70 31.75 72.98 60.03
C LEU A 70 31.54 71.47 60.08
N CYS A 71 32.36 70.70 59.36
CA CYS A 71 32.49 69.26 59.53
C CYS A 71 33.96 68.94 59.78
N GLN A 72 34.28 68.18 60.83
CA GLN A 72 35.67 67.88 61.17
C GLN A 72 35.87 66.44 61.62
N SER A 73 37.04 65.89 61.26
CA SER A 73 37.52 64.59 61.73
C SER A 73 38.99 64.67 62.08
N ASN A 74 39.41 63.88 63.06
CA ASN A 74 40.78 63.82 63.56
C ASN A 74 41.20 62.36 63.69
N HIS A 75 42.31 62.00 63.06
CA HIS A 75 42.88 60.67 63.20
C HIS A 75 44.41 60.70 63.08
N ARG A 76 45.10 60.08 64.06
CA ARG A 76 46.56 59.88 64.10
C ARG A 76 47.39 61.15 63.77
N GLY A 77 46.90 62.32 64.21
CA GLY A 77 47.59 63.61 64.04
C GLY A 77 47.33 64.33 62.71
N ILE A 78 46.41 63.84 61.88
CA ILE A 78 45.83 64.57 60.75
C ILE A 78 44.46 65.09 61.17
N HIS A 79 44.24 66.38 60.99
CA HIS A 79 43.00 67.07 61.28
C HIS A 79 42.40 67.64 60.00
N ILE A 80 41.20 67.18 59.63
CA ILE A 80 40.50 67.59 58.42
C ILE A 80 39.28 68.42 58.84
N GLN A 81 39.16 69.65 58.33
CA GLN A 81 38.04 70.55 58.61
C GLN A 81 37.45 71.10 57.31
N TYR A 82 36.18 70.80 57.04
CA TYR A 82 35.37 71.48 56.05
C TYR A 82 34.71 72.70 56.68
N TYR A 83 34.90 73.88 56.09
CA TYR A 83 34.25 75.14 56.46
C TYR A 83 33.37 75.65 55.33
N ARG A 84 32.07 75.83 55.62
CA ARG A 84 31.14 76.44 54.67
C ARG A 84 31.40 77.94 54.50
N GLY A 85 31.56 78.37 53.25
CA GLY A 85 31.92 79.73 52.87
C GLY A 85 33.38 80.11 53.14
N GLY A 86 34.23 79.14 53.48
CA GLY A 86 35.64 79.36 53.79
C GLY A 86 35.92 79.87 55.21
N THR A 87 37.16 80.30 55.45
CA THR A 87 37.66 80.71 56.78
C THR A 87 37.98 82.20 56.92
N GLN A 88 37.59 83.02 55.95
CA GLN A 88 37.71 84.48 56.01
C GLN A 88 36.32 85.08 56.15
N ASP A 89 36.19 86.13 56.97
CA ASP A 89 34.98 86.94 57.04
C ASP A 89 35.13 88.17 56.12
N PRO A 90 34.15 88.47 55.23
CA PRO A 90 32.87 87.79 55.07
C PRO A 90 32.98 86.46 54.31
N LYS A 91 32.23 85.46 54.78
CA LYS A 91 32.13 84.14 54.14
C LYS A 91 31.66 84.23 52.69
N SER A 92 32.28 83.43 51.81
CA SER A 92 31.86 83.29 50.42
C SER A 92 30.51 82.59 50.31
N ALA A 93 29.68 83.03 49.36
CA ALA A 93 28.44 82.35 49.02
C ALA A 93 28.63 81.19 48.02
N LEU A 94 29.80 81.14 47.34
CA LEU A 94 30.04 80.34 46.13
C LEU A 94 30.90 79.09 46.36
N PHE A 95 31.78 79.11 47.36
CA PHE A 95 32.75 78.05 47.60
C PHE A 95 32.90 77.76 49.08
N ASP A 96 33.30 76.52 49.37
CA ASP A 96 33.65 76.04 50.70
C ASP A 96 35.16 75.74 50.76
N THR A 97 35.72 75.55 51.94
CA THR A 97 37.16 75.26 52.10
C THR A 97 37.38 74.07 53.00
N VAL A 98 38.11 73.07 52.49
CA VAL A 98 38.63 71.96 53.29
C VAL A 98 40.06 72.29 53.70
N ILE A 99 40.30 72.34 55.00
CA ILE A 99 41.60 72.49 55.61
C ILE A 99 42.09 71.11 56.04
N ILE A 100 43.34 70.82 55.70
CA ILE A 100 44.08 69.67 56.20
C ILE A 100 45.26 70.24 57.00
N ASP A 101 45.23 70.08 58.32
CA ASP A 101 46.36 70.39 59.20
C ASP A 101 46.98 69.08 59.69
N TRP A 102 48.30 69.00 59.66
CA TRP A 102 49.04 67.93 60.30
C TRP A 102 50.22 68.49 61.11
N ASN A 103 50.36 67.97 62.34
CA ASN A 103 51.41 68.43 63.24
C ASN A 103 52.77 67.81 62.89
N ARG A 104 53.51 68.48 62.00
CA ARG A 104 54.89 68.11 61.61
C ARG A 104 55.88 68.01 62.78
N ASN A 105 55.58 68.57 63.95
CA ASN A 105 56.52 68.59 65.09
C ASN A 105 56.43 67.33 65.99
N ASN A 106 55.33 66.57 65.95
CA ASN A 106 55.22 65.27 66.64
C ASN A 106 55.72 64.12 65.75
N SER A 107 57.00 64.19 65.37
CA SER A 107 57.65 63.24 64.44
C SER A 107 57.79 61.79 64.95
N LYS A 108 57.33 61.50 66.18
CA LYS A 108 57.29 60.14 66.75
C LYS A 108 55.90 59.49 66.74
N GLU A 109 54.83 60.23 66.43
CA GLU A 109 53.45 59.75 66.53
C GLU A 109 52.57 59.99 65.29
N SER A 110 53.04 60.72 64.27
CA SER A 110 52.32 60.78 62.98
C SER A 110 52.55 59.48 62.20
N ILE A 111 51.78 58.44 62.54
CA ILE A 111 51.92 57.06 62.02
C ILE A 111 51.70 56.97 60.49
N PHE A 112 50.95 57.90 59.90
CA PHE A 112 50.67 57.91 58.47
C PHE A 112 51.91 58.16 57.61
N SER A 113 52.18 57.21 56.70
CA SER A 113 53.17 57.29 55.64
C SER A 113 52.88 58.44 54.67
N PRO A 114 53.89 58.95 53.94
CA PRO A 114 53.67 59.97 52.91
C PRO A 114 52.70 59.51 51.81
N SER A 115 52.66 58.21 51.48
CA SER A 115 51.73 57.60 50.53
C SER A 115 50.28 57.70 50.99
N GLU A 116 49.96 57.29 52.22
CA GLU A 116 48.58 57.35 52.75
C GLU A 116 48.06 58.81 52.81
N ARG A 117 48.94 59.79 53.08
CA ARG A 117 48.58 61.21 53.04
C ARG A 117 48.21 61.68 51.63
N LEU A 118 48.96 61.24 50.62
CA LEU A 118 48.65 61.51 49.22
C LEU A 118 47.35 60.82 48.80
N GLU A 119 47.09 59.59 49.24
CA GLU A 119 45.84 58.88 48.97
C GLU A 119 44.61 59.58 49.59
N ILE A 120 44.71 60.07 50.82
CA ILE A 120 43.66 60.90 51.46
C ILE A 120 43.44 62.19 50.66
N GLY A 121 44.52 62.85 50.22
CA GLY A 121 44.47 64.04 49.37
C GLY A 121 43.81 63.78 48.02
N PHE A 122 44.16 62.68 47.34
CA PHE A 122 43.56 62.26 46.07
C PHE A 122 42.10 61.86 46.23
N TYR A 123 41.73 61.20 47.34
CA TYR A 123 40.34 60.87 47.65
C TYR A 123 39.49 62.13 47.83
N LEU A 124 39.96 63.07 48.65
CA LEU A 124 39.30 64.38 48.84
C LEU A 124 39.19 65.16 47.53
N ALA A 125 40.25 65.18 46.72
CA ALA A 125 40.24 65.86 45.43
C ALA A 125 39.24 65.21 44.45
N LYS A 126 39.20 63.88 44.38
CA LYS A 126 38.29 63.12 43.52
C LYS A 126 36.83 63.36 43.89
N GLU A 127 36.49 63.28 45.17
CA GLU A 127 35.10 63.37 45.59
C GLU A 127 34.61 64.82 45.69
N LEU A 128 35.39 65.74 46.28
CA LEU A 128 34.95 67.13 46.49
C LEU A 128 35.21 68.07 45.30
N ASN A 129 35.93 67.65 44.27
CA ASN A 129 36.17 68.39 43.01
C ASN A 129 36.73 69.81 43.26
N PRO A 130 37.98 69.94 43.73
CA PRO A 130 38.57 71.22 44.06
C PRO A 130 38.86 72.06 42.82
N PHE A 131 38.79 73.37 43.00
CA PHE A 131 39.12 74.36 41.98
C PHE A 131 39.99 75.46 42.60
N ASP A 132 40.87 76.04 41.78
CA ASP A 132 41.75 77.12 42.20
C ASP A 132 41.14 78.48 41.79
N PRO A 133 40.61 79.30 42.73
CA PRO A 133 39.99 80.59 42.39
C PRO A 133 40.97 81.62 41.81
N SER A 134 42.28 81.37 41.92
CA SER A 134 43.36 82.21 41.42
C SER A 134 43.92 81.79 40.04
N LYS A 135 43.45 80.66 39.49
CA LYS A 135 44.02 80.04 38.28
C LYS A 135 43.59 80.70 36.97
N ILE A 136 42.46 81.41 36.97
CA ILE A 136 42.04 82.26 35.85
C ILE A 136 42.73 83.61 35.97
N ALA A 137 43.21 84.14 34.84
CA ALA A 137 43.74 85.50 34.76
C ALA A 137 42.76 86.49 35.40
N GLN A 138 43.22 87.29 36.36
CA GLN A 138 42.36 88.22 37.10
C GLN A 138 41.83 89.29 36.15
N TRP A 139 40.64 89.06 35.60
CA TRP A 139 39.88 90.10 34.92
C TRP A 139 39.62 91.22 35.93
N ASN A 140 39.61 92.47 35.45
CA ASN A 140 39.48 93.67 36.28
C ASN A 140 38.02 93.90 36.73
N VAL A 141 37.44 92.85 37.30
CA VAL A 141 36.03 92.61 37.63
C VAL A 141 35.98 92.19 39.11
N PRO A 142 34.91 92.51 39.87
CA PRO A 142 34.85 92.16 41.29
C PRO A 142 35.09 90.67 41.55
N GLU A 143 35.84 90.39 42.62
CA GLU A 143 36.28 89.05 43.03
C GLU A 143 35.24 87.90 42.93
N PRO A 144 33.97 88.05 43.36
CA PRO A 144 32.98 86.97 43.25
C PRO A 144 32.70 86.53 41.80
N PHE A 145 32.87 87.40 40.80
CA PHE A 145 32.73 87.00 39.39
C PHE A 145 33.91 86.15 38.93
N ASN A 146 35.14 86.53 39.28
CA ASN A 146 36.33 85.72 38.96
C ASN A 146 36.24 84.32 39.57
N GLN A 147 35.73 84.22 40.81
CA GLN A 147 35.43 82.96 41.47
C GLN A 147 34.36 82.15 40.70
N ALA A 148 33.23 82.77 40.32
CA ALA A 148 32.18 82.11 39.56
C ALA A 148 32.67 81.58 38.19
N PHE A 149 33.53 82.32 37.48
CA PHE A 149 34.14 81.86 36.23
C PHE A 149 35.07 80.66 36.44
N SER A 150 35.85 80.63 37.54
CA SER A 150 36.72 79.48 37.84
C SER A 150 35.96 78.19 38.17
N ILE A 151 34.78 78.31 38.79
CA ILE A 151 33.86 77.17 38.97
C ILE A 151 33.30 76.72 37.62
N HIS A 152 32.93 77.64 36.73
CA HIS A 152 32.39 77.30 35.41
C HIS A 152 33.43 76.59 34.52
N ASP A 153 34.68 77.08 34.50
CA ASP A 153 35.78 76.47 33.74
C ASP A 153 36.07 75.03 34.22
N GLU A 154 36.15 74.79 35.53
CA GLU A 154 36.37 73.44 36.05
C GLU A 154 35.18 72.50 35.76
N MET A 155 33.95 73.02 35.73
CA MET A 155 32.78 72.25 35.29
C MET A 155 32.85 71.89 33.78
N LEU A 156 33.35 72.79 32.93
CA LEU A 156 33.58 72.49 31.50
C LEU A 156 34.69 71.44 31.34
N ASN A 157 35.84 71.62 31.99
CA ASN A 157 36.95 70.65 32.00
C ASN A 157 36.52 69.27 32.56
N ARG A 158 35.52 69.23 33.45
CA ARG A 158 34.93 67.99 33.97
C ARG A 158 33.95 67.36 32.98
N LEU A 159 33.11 68.15 32.30
CA LEU A 159 32.23 67.66 31.24
C LEU A 159 33.03 67.08 30.07
N GLU A 160 34.14 67.72 29.69
CA GLU A 160 35.07 67.18 28.69
C GLU A 160 35.64 65.83 29.12
N ARG A 161 36.19 65.72 30.33
CA ARG A 161 36.71 64.45 30.88
C ARG A 161 35.64 63.35 30.95
N LEU A 162 34.40 63.69 31.30
CA LEU A 162 33.27 62.74 31.31
C LEU A 162 32.87 62.30 29.89
N ASN A 163 32.86 63.22 28.92
CA ASN A 163 32.57 62.89 27.52
C ASN A 163 33.67 62.00 26.90
N VAL A 164 34.95 62.30 27.16
CA VAL A 164 36.08 61.46 26.73
C VAL A 164 35.94 60.05 27.31
N LYS A 165 35.71 59.93 28.63
CA LYS A 165 35.52 58.62 29.26
C LYS A 165 34.31 57.87 28.69
N LEU A 166 33.18 58.56 28.46
CA LEU A 166 31.98 57.92 27.89
C LEU A 166 32.22 57.42 26.46
N ILE A 167 33.09 58.09 25.68
CA ILE A 167 33.52 57.63 24.35
C ILE A 167 34.42 56.39 24.47
N GLU A 168 35.36 56.35 25.43
CA GLU A 168 36.21 55.18 25.69
C GLU A 168 35.41 53.96 26.19
N ASP A 169 34.48 54.17 27.12
CA ASP A 169 33.57 53.14 27.63
C ASP A 169 32.64 52.63 26.50
N ALA A 170 32.17 53.50 25.59
CA ALA A 170 31.35 53.12 24.44
C ALA A 170 32.14 52.36 23.36
N ASP A 171 33.39 52.73 23.07
CA ASP A 171 34.24 52.04 22.10
C ASP A 171 34.66 50.65 22.61
N SER A 172 35.04 50.54 23.89
CA SER A 172 35.36 49.25 24.52
C SER A 172 34.15 48.31 24.55
N PHE A 173 32.98 48.78 24.97
CA PHE A 173 31.73 48.01 24.90
C PHE A 173 31.38 47.57 23.48
N ARG A 174 31.56 48.46 22.49
CA ARG A 174 31.33 48.12 21.08
C ARG A 174 32.25 47.01 20.61
N ARG A 175 33.56 47.07 20.91
CA ARG A 175 34.54 46.04 20.52
C ARG A 175 34.24 44.69 21.15
N GLU A 176 33.85 44.66 22.43
CA GLU A 176 33.45 43.44 23.14
C GLU A 176 32.14 42.85 22.57
N SER A 177 31.17 43.71 22.24
CA SER A 177 29.95 43.28 21.58
C SER A 177 30.22 42.69 20.20
N GLU A 178 31.02 43.36 19.38
CA GLU A 178 31.38 42.95 18.02
C GLU A 178 32.16 41.63 18.00
N SER A 179 33.12 41.43 18.92
CA SER A 179 33.83 40.15 19.05
C SER A 179 32.91 38.99 19.45
N HIS A 180 31.98 39.22 20.38
CA HIS A 180 30.96 38.23 20.76
C HIS A 180 29.95 37.92 19.65
N TYR A 181 29.62 38.89 18.78
CA TYR A 181 28.80 38.63 17.61
C TYR A 181 29.53 37.78 16.58
N LEU A 182 30.78 38.12 16.25
CA LEU A 182 31.62 37.35 15.31
C LEU A 182 31.87 35.92 15.80
N GLU A 183 32.11 35.71 17.10
CA GLU A 183 32.26 34.37 17.69
C GLU A 183 30.94 33.57 17.60
N LYS A 184 29.80 34.20 17.90
CA LYS A 184 28.49 33.54 17.76
C LYS A 184 28.18 33.18 16.31
N GLU A 185 28.43 34.08 15.37
CA GLU A 185 28.25 33.85 13.94
C GLU A 185 29.07 32.64 13.49
N LYS A 186 30.38 32.63 13.76
CA LYS A 186 31.27 31.51 13.46
C LYS A 186 30.79 30.18 14.08
N THR A 187 30.41 30.18 15.36
CA THR A 187 29.92 28.93 16.01
C THR A 187 28.55 28.48 15.50
N LEU A 188 27.77 29.35 14.86
CA LEU A 188 26.51 28.99 14.19
C LEU A 188 26.80 28.45 12.78
N GLU A 189 27.69 29.08 12.01
CA GLU A 189 28.16 28.58 10.71
C GLU A 189 28.75 27.18 10.84
N GLU A 190 29.68 26.95 11.79
CA GLU A 190 30.26 25.62 12.04
C GLU A 190 29.19 24.56 12.42
N LYS A 191 28.10 24.96 13.09
CA LYS A 191 26.99 24.05 13.42
C LYS A 191 26.09 23.77 12.22
N ILE A 192 25.88 24.76 11.35
CA ILE A 192 25.11 24.62 10.11
C ILE A 192 25.88 23.71 9.14
N GLU A 193 27.18 23.93 8.97
CA GLU A 193 28.05 23.12 8.11
C GLU A 193 28.10 21.66 8.58
N LYS A 194 28.34 21.41 9.88
CA LYS A 194 28.32 20.05 10.46
C LYS A 194 26.99 19.34 10.22
N LYS A 195 25.85 20.02 10.48
CA LYS A 195 24.51 19.46 10.22
C LYS A 195 24.24 19.21 8.74
N ALA A 196 24.71 20.09 7.85
CA ALA A 196 24.56 19.91 6.42
C ALA A 196 25.33 18.67 5.93
N GLU A 197 26.54 18.45 6.42
CA GLU A 197 27.34 17.27 6.06
C GLU A 197 26.79 15.98 6.70
N GLU A 198 26.31 16.03 7.95
CA GLU A 198 25.59 14.91 8.60
C GLU A 198 24.34 14.50 7.80
N LEU A 199 23.47 15.45 7.45
CA LEU A 199 22.26 15.20 6.66
C LEU A 199 22.58 14.71 5.24
N LYS A 200 23.65 15.20 4.63
CA LYS A 200 24.12 14.75 3.32
C LYS A 200 24.66 13.32 3.36
N GLN A 201 25.41 12.94 4.40
CA GLN A 201 25.83 11.56 4.61
C GLN A 201 24.65 10.63 4.89
N GLU A 202 23.67 11.06 5.68
CA GLU A 202 22.45 10.29 5.90
C GLU A 202 21.63 10.13 4.62
N TYR A 203 21.48 11.20 3.82
CA TYR A 203 20.81 11.15 2.53
C TYR A 203 21.48 10.17 1.56
N ILE A 204 22.82 10.22 1.45
CA ILE A 204 23.58 9.27 0.61
C ILE A 204 23.36 7.83 1.07
N LYS A 205 23.43 7.55 2.38
CA LYS A 205 23.17 6.20 2.95
C LYS A 205 21.75 5.71 2.63
N ARG A 206 20.74 6.52 2.92
CA ARG A 206 19.33 6.20 2.63
C ARG A 206 19.10 6.01 1.14
N GLN A 207 19.73 6.81 0.29
CA GLN A 207 19.63 6.64 -1.16
C GLN A 207 20.26 5.31 -1.62
N SER A 208 21.44 4.94 -1.10
CA SER A 208 22.04 3.63 -1.39
C SER A 208 21.18 2.46 -0.90
N GLU A 209 20.65 2.51 0.32
CA GLU A 209 19.74 1.49 0.86
C GLU A 209 18.46 1.35 0.03
N LEU A 210 17.91 2.47 -0.47
CA LEU A 210 16.74 2.45 -1.33
C LEU A 210 17.04 1.88 -2.71
N THR A 211 18.20 2.19 -3.30
CA THR A 211 18.61 1.60 -4.59
C THR A 211 18.93 0.11 -4.47
N GLU A 212 19.50 -0.34 -3.35
CA GLU A 212 19.75 -1.76 -3.06
C GLU A 212 18.42 -2.50 -2.91
N ARG A 213 17.49 -1.99 -2.07
CA ARG A 213 16.13 -2.56 -1.95
C ARG A 213 15.34 -2.55 -3.26
N GLN A 214 15.51 -1.53 -4.10
CA GLN A 214 14.88 -1.50 -5.43
C GLN A 214 15.45 -2.61 -6.32
N ALA A 215 16.77 -2.78 -6.38
CA ALA A 215 17.40 -3.86 -7.12
C ALA A 215 16.97 -5.26 -6.62
N ASP A 216 16.88 -5.46 -5.30
CA ASP A 216 16.39 -6.71 -4.70
C ASP A 216 14.90 -6.96 -5.04
N LEU A 217 14.06 -5.93 -4.99
CA LEU A 217 12.65 -6.05 -5.34
C LEU A 217 12.46 -6.33 -6.84
N ASP A 218 13.21 -5.65 -7.72
CA ASP A 218 13.17 -5.89 -9.15
C ASP A 218 13.68 -7.30 -9.51
N ALA A 219 14.71 -7.80 -8.82
CA ALA A 219 15.21 -9.17 -8.97
C ALA A 219 14.17 -10.21 -8.51
N THR A 220 13.54 -10.01 -7.34
CA THR A 220 12.49 -10.92 -6.84
C THR A 220 11.22 -10.87 -7.70
N LEU A 221 10.84 -9.72 -8.24
CA LEU A 221 9.75 -9.60 -9.21
C LEU A 221 10.07 -10.36 -10.51
N ALA A 222 11.29 -10.23 -11.04
CA ALA A 222 11.72 -10.97 -12.22
C ALA A 222 11.70 -12.50 -12.01
N GLU A 223 12.09 -12.98 -10.82
CA GLU A 223 11.99 -14.40 -10.45
C GLU A 223 10.51 -14.85 -10.36
N ILE A 224 9.65 -14.04 -9.72
CA ILE A 224 8.22 -14.33 -9.58
C ILE A 224 7.51 -14.36 -10.94
N ASP A 225 7.80 -13.43 -11.85
CA ASP A 225 7.20 -13.40 -13.18
C ASP A 225 7.67 -14.57 -14.06
N ALA A 226 8.97 -14.91 -13.99
CA ALA A 226 9.50 -16.12 -14.64
C ALA A 226 8.79 -17.39 -14.14
N ARG A 227 8.54 -17.48 -12.83
CA ARG A 227 7.80 -18.60 -12.22
C ARG A 227 6.33 -18.60 -12.63
N ASN A 228 5.64 -17.46 -12.54
CA ASN A 228 4.23 -17.32 -12.90
C ASN A 228 3.97 -17.69 -14.36
N ASN A 229 4.83 -17.29 -15.30
CA ASN A 229 4.69 -17.65 -16.72
C ASN A 229 4.66 -19.19 -16.92
N THR A 230 5.53 -19.93 -16.21
CA THR A 230 5.55 -21.40 -16.28
C THR A 230 4.37 -22.07 -15.58
N VAL A 231 3.86 -21.50 -14.48
CA VAL A 231 2.71 -22.03 -13.74
C VAL A 231 1.40 -21.79 -14.51
N VAL A 232 1.18 -20.57 -15.00
CA VAL A 232 -0.03 -20.20 -15.76
C VAL A 232 -0.14 -21.02 -17.05
N ARG A 233 0.98 -21.28 -17.76
CA ARG A 233 0.95 -22.17 -18.94
C ARG A 233 0.47 -23.58 -18.58
N ARG A 234 0.94 -24.15 -17.47
CA ARG A 234 0.53 -25.49 -17.00
C ARG A 234 -0.95 -25.50 -16.60
N GLU A 235 -1.42 -24.46 -15.90
CA GLU A 235 -2.83 -24.36 -15.51
C GLU A 235 -3.78 -24.26 -16.72
N ILE A 236 -3.41 -23.50 -17.76
CA ILE A 236 -4.19 -23.42 -19.01
C ILE A 236 -4.24 -24.77 -19.72
N ARG A 237 -3.09 -25.45 -19.83
CA ARG A 237 -2.99 -26.81 -20.41
C ARG A 237 -3.87 -27.79 -19.65
N ASP A 238 -3.74 -27.84 -18.33
CA ASP A 238 -4.46 -28.79 -17.49
C ASP A 238 -5.97 -28.53 -17.52
N LYS A 239 -6.40 -27.26 -17.56
CA LYS A 239 -7.81 -26.90 -17.81
C LYS A 239 -8.30 -27.31 -19.18
N MET A 240 -7.53 -27.13 -20.26
CA MET A 240 -7.91 -27.60 -21.60
C MET A 240 -8.04 -29.13 -21.66
N LEU A 241 -7.10 -29.85 -21.07
CA LEU A 241 -7.14 -31.31 -20.97
C LEU A 241 -8.31 -31.79 -20.11
N GLU A 242 -8.60 -31.11 -19.01
CA GLU A 242 -9.77 -31.38 -18.18
C GLU A 242 -11.07 -31.12 -18.95
N ASP A 243 -11.20 -30.01 -19.68
CA ASP A 243 -12.39 -29.69 -20.48
C ASP A 243 -12.60 -30.70 -21.63
N VAL A 244 -11.53 -31.09 -22.33
CA VAL A 244 -11.58 -32.10 -23.40
C VAL A 244 -11.91 -33.48 -22.84
N THR A 245 -11.28 -33.90 -21.74
CA THR A 245 -11.59 -35.19 -21.10
C THR A 245 -12.97 -35.22 -20.43
N ASN A 246 -13.45 -34.10 -19.89
CA ASN A 246 -14.82 -33.96 -19.37
C ASN A 246 -15.85 -34.00 -20.51
N ARG A 247 -15.54 -33.42 -21.67
CA ARG A 247 -16.35 -33.59 -22.90
C ARG A 247 -16.36 -35.06 -23.31
N ILE A 248 -15.21 -35.71 -23.45
CA ILE A 248 -15.12 -37.15 -23.82
C ILE A 248 -15.93 -38.04 -22.85
N LYS A 249 -15.78 -37.83 -21.53
CA LYS A 249 -16.56 -38.55 -20.50
C LYS A 249 -18.07 -38.29 -20.60
N LYS A 250 -18.49 -37.07 -20.96
CA LYS A 250 -19.91 -36.70 -21.19
C LYS A 250 -20.42 -37.04 -22.59
N PHE A 251 -19.55 -37.46 -23.51
CA PHE A 251 -19.86 -37.92 -24.87
C PHE A 251 -19.87 -39.46 -25.02
N GLY A 252 -19.92 -40.20 -23.90
CA GLY A 252 -20.76 -41.40 -23.90
C GLY A 252 -22.16 -41.02 -24.39
N VAL A 253 -22.78 -41.87 -25.23
CA VAL A 253 -24.03 -41.58 -25.95
C VAL A 253 -25.00 -40.81 -25.06
N SER A 254 -25.31 -39.56 -25.43
CA SER A 254 -26.24 -38.72 -24.66
C SER A 254 -27.47 -39.55 -24.28
N PRO A 255 -27.98 -39.47 -23.03
CA PRO A 255 -29.15 -40.25 -22.64
C PRO A 255 -30.35 -39.98 -23.57
N SER A 256 -30.42 -38.81 -24.22
CA SER A 256 -31.42 -38.50 -25.26
C SER A 256 -31.26 -39.26 -26.58
N THR A 257 -30.06 -39.75 -26.90
CA THR A 257 -29.75 -40.57 -28.08
C THR A 257 -29.85 -42.06 -27.74
N GLU A 258 -29.40 -42.50 -26.56
CA GLU A 258 -29.60 -43.88 -26.12
C GLU A 258 -31.09 -44.18 -25.85
N GLN A 259 -31.84 -43.23 -25.29
CA GLN A 259 -33.29 -43.38 -25.14
C GLN A 259 -34.00 -43.62 -26.48
N LYS A 260 -33.52 -43.04 -27.60
CA LYS A 260 -34.06 -43.27 -28.95
C LYS A 260 -33.76 -44.67 -29.51
N ARG A 261 -32.75 -45.37 -29.01
CA ARG A 261 -32.47 -46.79 -29.32
C ARG A 261 -33.58 -47.70 -28.79
N THR A 262 -34.02 -47.44 -27.55
CA THR A 262 -34.96 -48.33 -26.84
C THR A 262 -36.33 -48.52 -27.49
N PRO A 263 -37.05 -47.51 -28.05
CA PRO A 263 -38.33 -47.72 -28.71
C PRO A 263 -38.19 -48.47 -30.03
N VAL A 264 -37.12 -48.25 -30.81
CA VAL A 264 -36.89 -48.96 -32.07
C VAL A 264 -36.61 -50.44 -31.80
N PHE A 265 -35.72 -50.74 -30.85
CA PHE A 265 -35.44 -52.12 -30.46
C PHE A 265 -36.67 -52.81 -29.86
N ARG A 266 -37.42 -52.12 -28.98
CA ARG A 266 -38.71 -52.64 -28.45
C ARG A 266 -39.73 -52.86 -29.57
N GLY A 267 -39.77 -52.01 -30.59
CA GLY A 267 -40.66 -52.17 -31.74
C GLY A 267 -40.34 -53.41 -32.58
N ILE A 268 -39.06 -53.62 -32.91
CA ILE A 268 -38.58 -54.82 -33.63
C ILE A 268 -38.82 -56.08 -32.80
N LEU A 269 -38.55 -56.03 -31.49
CA LEU A 269 -38.76 -57.15 -30.58
C LEU A 269 -40.25 -57.48 -30.39
N LEU A 270 -41.11 -56.47 -30.24
CA LEU A 270 -42.57 -56.64 -30.18
C LEU A 270 -43.11 -57.24 -31.49
N LEU A 271 -42.66 -56.74 -32.64
CA LEU A 271 -43.03 -57.30 -33.95
C LEU A 271 -42.60 -58.76 -34.08
N GLY A 272 -41.39 -59.11 -33.63
CA GLY A 272 -40.92 -60.50 -33.53
C GLY A 272 -41.79 -61.37 -32.62
N ILE A 273 -42.15 -60.87 -31.43
CA ILE A 273 -43.07 -61.57 -30.50
C ILE A 273 -44.46 -61.75 -31.12
N VAL A 274 -44.99 -60.76 -31.84
CA VAL A 274 -46.30 -60.86 -32.51
C VAL A 274 -46.27 -61.92 -33.61
N ILE A 275 -45.23 -61.96 -34.45
CA ILE A 275 -45.08 -63.00 -35.48
C ILE A 275 -44.92 -64.38 -34.84
N LEU A 276 -44.12 -64.49 -33.77
CA LEU A 276 -43.95 -65.74 -33.02
C LEU A 276 -45.27 -66.21 -32.38
N GLY A 277 -46.03 -65.30 -31.79
CA GLY A 277 -47.35 -65.59 -31.20
C GLY A 277 -48.36 -66.03 -32.27
N LEU A 278 -48.37 -65.39 -33.43
CA LEU A 278 -49.18 -65.80 -34.59
C LEU A 278 -48.76 -67.18 -35.13
N LEU A 279 -47.47 -67.51 -35.13
CA LEU A 279 -46.98 -68.86 -35.45
C LEU A 279 -47.47 -69.88 -34.43
N ILE A 280 -47.34 -69.61 -33.12
CA ILE A 280 -47.81 -70.50 -32.06
C ILE A 280 -49.33 -70.73 -32.15
N LEU A 281 -50.11 -69.67 -32.39
CA LEU A 281 -51.55 -69.78 -32.62
C LEU A 281 -51.87 -70.59 -33.89
N SER A 282 -51.14 -70.39 -34.99
CA SER A 282 -51.33 -71.16 -36.23
C SER A 282 -50.95 -72.65 -36.06
N LEU A 283 -49.94 -72.95 -35.24
CA LEU A 283 -49.55 -74.32 -34.88
C LEU A 283 -50.58 -74.97 -33.94
N TYR A 284 -51.19 -74.20 -33.05
CA TYR A 284 -52.28 -74.66 -32.18
C TYR A 284 -53.57 -74.91 -32.97
N GLU A 285 -53.93 -74.02 -33.90
CA GLU A 285 -54.99 -74.25 -34.90
C GLU A 285 -54.73 -75.55 -35.69
N TYR A 286 -53.50 -75.75 -36.18
CA TYR A 286 -53.10 -76.98 -36.88
C TYR A 286 -53.25 -78.23 -35.99
N HIS A 287 -52.82 -78.19 -34.73
CA HIS A 287 -52.97 -79.30 -33.78
C HIS A 287 -54.44 -79.60 -33.46
N ILE A 288 -55.31 -78.58 -33.37
CA ILE A 288 -56.76 -78.78 -33.23
C ILE A 288 -57.36 -79.41 -34.49
N LEU A 289 -56.98 -78.94 -35.68
CA LEU A 289 -57.47 -79.48 -36.95
C LEU A 289 -57.03 -80.94 -37.15
N LEU A 290 -55.80 -81.29 -36.74
CA LEU A 290 -55.25 -82.65 -36.83
C LEU A 290 -55.86 -83.62 -35.80
N SER A 291 -56.31 -83.13 -34.63
CA SER A 291 -56.91 -83.97 -33.58
C SER A 291 -58.43 -84.20 -33.75
N ARG A 292 -59.12 -83.40 -34.57
CA ARG A 292 -60.54 -83.61 -34.92
C ARG A 292 -60.87 -84.99 -35.51
N PRO A 293 -60.13 -85.57 -36.48
CA PRO A 293 -60.43 -86.93 -36.97
C PRO A 293 -60.26 -88.00 -35.88
N LEU A 294 -59.26 -87.87 -35.00
CA LEU A 294 -59.01 -88.85 -33.93
C LEU A 294 -60.11 -88.86 -32.84
N LEU A 295 -60.69 -87.71 -32.51
CA LEU A 295 -61.82 -87.65 -31.56
C LEU A 295 -63.14 -88.16 -32.17
N ALA A 296 -63.31 -88.05 -33.49
CA ALA A 296 -64.49 -88.58 -34.18
C ALA A 296 -64.51 -90.12 -34.23
N GLU A 297 -63.33 -90.76 -34.28
CA GLU A 297 -63.21 -92.22 -34.17
C GLU A 297 -63.45 -92.70 -32.73
N ALA A 298 -62.94 -91.96 -31.73
CA ALA A 298 -63.01 -92.32 -30.31
C ALA A 298 -64.43 -92.28 -29.71
N GLN A 299 -65.34 -91.43 -30.21
CA GLN A 299 -66.75 -91.44 -29.79
C GLN A 299 -67.58 -92.58 -30.40
N LYS A 300 -67.04 -93.34 -31.37
CA LYS A 300 -67.80 -94.35 -32.12
C LYS A 300 -67.75 -95.75 -31.51
N SER A 301 -66.94 -95.96 -30.46
CA SER A 301 -66.64 -97.28 -29.88
C SER A 301 -67.25 -97.54 -28.48
N SER A 302 -67.97 -96.59 -27.88
CA SER A 302 -68.71 -96.79 -26.61
C SER A 302 -70.22 -96.96 -26.82
N SER A 303 -70.61 -98.22 -27.00
CA SER A 303 -71.94 -98.85 -27.23
C SER A 303 -73.02 -98.60 -26.11
N PRO A 304 -74.30 -99.04 -26.21
CA PRO A 304 -75.28 -99.01 -27.32
C PRO A 304 -76.77 -98.66 -26.93
N ASN A 305 -77.62 -98.50 -27.97
CA ASN A 305 -79.07 -98.85 -28.07
C ASN A 305 -80.24 -98.06 -27.40
N SER A 306 -81.24 -97.80 -28.27
CA SER A 306 -82.72 -97.77 -28.10
C SER A 306 -83.46 -96.66 -27.30
N GLY A 307 -84.50 -96.10 -27.95
CA GLY A 307 -85.63 -95.33 -27.36
C GLY A 307 -85.35 -93.83 -27.17
N GLU A 308 -85.92 -92.92 -27.96
CA GLU A 308 -87.24 -92.28 -27.72
C GLU A 308 -87.36 -91.75 -26.28
N ASN A 309 -87.37 -90.44 -25.97
CA ASN A 309 -87.86 -89.26 -26.72
C ASN A 309 -87.28 -87.94 -26.09
N GLU A 310 -87.43 -86.69 -26.56
CA GLU A 310 -88.33 -86.10 -27.58
C GLU A 310 -87.80 -84.75 -28.20
N VAL A 311 -88.72 -83.81 -28.51
CA VAL A 311 -88.69 -82.43 -29.09
C VAL A 311 -87.92 -81.36 -28.24
N LEU A 312 -87.44 -80.17 -28.70
CA LEU A 312 -87.64 -79.24 -29.85
C LEU A 312 -86.27 -78.66 -30.27
N ASN A 313 -85.81 -78.75 -31.52
CA ASN A 313 -86.19 -77.96 -32.70
C ASN A 313 -86.11 -76.42 -32.54
N ILE A 314 -85.08 -75.79 -33.13
CA ILE A 314 -85.22 -74.70 -34.12
C ILE A 314 -83.90 -74.49 -34.91
N LYS A 315 -84.03 -74.70 -36.23
CA LYS A 315 -83.24 -74.15 -37.36
C LYS A 315 -81.76 -74.52 -37.56
N ASP A 316 -81.56 -75.17 -38.71
CA ASP A 316 -80.50 -74.95 -39.69
C ASP A 316 -79.13 -75.58 -39.46
N LYS A 317 -79.15 -76.91 -39.53
CA LYS A 317 -78.08 -77.67 -40.21
C LYS A 317 -77.82 -77.07 -41.61
N LYS A 318 -76.69 -76.39 -41.78
CA LYS A 318 -75.84 -76.59 -42.97
C LYS A 318 -74.48 -77.14 -42.57
N PHE A 319 -74.51 -78.43 -42.24
CA PHE A 319 -73.35 -79.30 -42.33
C PHE A 319 -72.97 -79.42 -43.82
N ILE A 320 -72.17 -78.49 -44.32
CA ILE A 320 -71.37 -78.69 -45.53
C ILE A 320 -70.01 -79.20 -45.04
N VAL A 321 -69.93 -80.51 -44.83
CA VAL A 321 -68.67 -81.23 -44.94
C VAL A 321 -68.61 -81.77 -46.36
N ASP A 322 -68.01 -80.98 -47.26
CA ASP A 322 -67.31 -81.50 -48.42
C ASP A 322 -66.37 -80.44 -49.01
N GLY A 323 -65.21 -80.86 -49.53
CA GLY A 323 -64.23 -80.04 -50.26
C GLY A 323 -63.44 -78.97 -49.49
N SER A 324 -63.96 -78.38 -48.40
CA SER A 324 -63.29 -77.28 -47.70
C SER A 324 -61.99 -77.68 -46.98
N VAL A 325 -61.86 -78.96 -46.59
CA VAL A 325 -60.70 -79.46 -45.83
C VAL A 325 -59.40 -79.32 -46.64
N GLU A 326 -59.44 -79.58 -47.96
CA GLU A 326 -58.26 -79.45 -48.82
C GLU A 326 -57.77 -78.00 -48.90
N TYR A 327 -58.68 -77.06 -49.16
CA TYR A 327 -58.34 -75.64 -49.19
C TYR A 327 -57.79 -75.15 -47.82
N THR A 328 -58.31 -75.67 -46.70
CA THR A 328 -57.82 -75.26 -45.37
C THR A 328 -56.40 -75.73 -45.05
N TRP A 329 -55.94 -76.90 -45.50
CA TRP A 329 -54.57 -77.33 -45.19
C TRP A 329 -53.53 -76.61 -46.03
N TYR A 330 -53.77 -76.42 -47.35
CA TYR A 330 -52.91 -75.60 -48.20
C TYR A 330 -52.81 -74.16 -47.65
N TRP A 331 -53.93 -73.58 -47.21
CA TRP A 331 -53.95 -72.25 -46.60
C TRP A 331 -53.15 -72.19 -45.29
N GLN A 332 -53.22 -73.20 -44.43
CA GLN A 332 -52.45 -73.24 -43.18
C GLN A 332 -50.94 -73.45 -43.43
N ILE A 333 -50.55 -74.25 -44.43
CA ILE A 333 -49.13 -74.38 -44.84
C ILE A 333 -48.63 -73.06 -45.44
N ALA A 334 -49.42 -72.38 -46.28
CA ALA A 334 -49.06 -71.07 -46.83
C ALA A 334 -48.92 -70.01 -45.72
N LYS A 335 -49.89 -69.93 -44.80
CA LYS A 335 -49.87 -69.03 -43.62
C LYS A 335 -48.63 -69.26 -42.75
N THR A 336 -48.35 -70.50 -42.37
CA THR A 336 -47.17 -70.84 -41.54
C THR A 336 -45.85 -70.60 -42.27
N SER A 337 -45.76 -70.86 -43.58
CA SER A 337 -44.57 -70.56 -44.40
C SER A 337 -44.32 -69.06 -44.52
N ILE A 338 -45.36 -68.27 -44.80
CA ILE A 338 -45.23 -66.80 -44.89
C ILE A 338 -44.80 -66.22 -43.54
N LEU A 339 -45.37 -66.70 -42.44
CA LEU A 339 -45.01 -66.26 -41.09
C LEU A 339 -43.58 -66.68 -40.68
N SER A 340 -43.10 -67.87 -41.09
CA SER A 340 -41.72 -68.29 -40.81
C SER A 340 -40.69 -67.49 -41.61
N PHE A 341 -40.97 -67.22 -42.90
CA PHE A 341 -40.15 -66.28 -43.69
C PHE A 341 -40.17 -64.87 -43.09
N ALA A 342 -41.33 -64.35 -42.66
CA ALA A 342 -41.43 -63.04 -42.01
C ALA A 342 -40.62 -62.97 -40.70
N LEU A 343 -40.62 -64.04 -39.89
CA LEU A 343 -39.82 -64.14 -38.68
C LEU A 343 -38.32 -64.12 -38.99
N ILE A 344 -37.87 -64.94 -39.94
CA ILE A 344 -36.45 -64.99 -40.37
C ILE A 344 -36.01 -63.63 -40.93
N SER A 345 -36.81 -62.99 -41.79
CA SER A 345 -36.53 -61.65 -42.31
C SER A 345 -36.44 -60.60 -41.21
N THR A 346 -37.30 -60.67 -40.18
CA THR A 346 -37.27 -59.76 -39.02
C THR A 346 -35.98 -59.93 -38.22
N ILE A 347 -35.53 -61.17 -37.99
CA ILE A 347 -34.26 -61.45 -37.29
C ILE A 347 -33.06 -60.94 -38.09
N LEU A 348 -33.00 -61.22 -39.40
CA LEU A 348 -31.91 -60.75 -40.25
C LEU A 348 -31.85 -59.21 -40.33
N TYR A 349 -33.00 -58.54 -40.38
CA TYR A 349 -33.09 -57.09 -40.29
C TYR A 349 -32.58 -56.57 -38.94
N ALA A 350 -32.97 -57.21 -37.82
CA ALA A 350 -32.51 -56.83 -36.48
C ALA A 350 -30.98 -56.95 -36.34
N ILE A 351 -30.37 -58.02 -36.88
CA ILE A 351 -28.91 -58.21 -36.88
C ILE A 351 -28.23 -57.13 -37.72
N LYS A 352 -28.69 -56.88 -38.96
CA LYS A 352 -28.16 -55.81 -39.82
C LYS A 352 -28.26 -54.42 -39.17
N TRP A 353 -29.36 -54.14 -38.47
CA TRP A 353 -29.56 -52.87 -37.78
C TRP A 353 -28.59 -52.68 -36.61
N GLN A 354 -28.35 -53.73 -35.81
CA GLN A 354 -27.34 -53.69 -34.74
C GLN A 354 -25.92 -53.52 -35.29
N ASP A 355 -25.57 -54.24 -36.36
CA ASP A 355 -24.24 -54.15 -37.00
C ASP A 355 -23.97 -52.75 -37.58
N LYS A 356 -24.92 -52.19 -38.33
CA LYS A 356 -24.86 -50.81 -38.86
C LYS A 356 -24.70 -49.77 -37.75
N TRP A 357 -25.45 -49.93 -36.65
CA TRP A 357 -25.38 -49.03 -35.49
C TRP A 357 -24.05 -49.15 -34.74
N ALA A 358 -23.60 -50.38 -34.45
CA ALA A 358 -22.33 -50.64 -33.76
C ALA A 358 -21.15 -50.08 -34.56
N LYS A 359 -21.14 -50.26 -35.88
CA LYS A 359 -20.11 -49.73 -36.78
C LYS A 359 -20.10 -48.19 -36.83
N GLN A 360 -21.27 -47.56 -36.90
CA GLN A 360 -21.37 -46.11 -36.83
C GLN A 360 -20.87 -45.57 -35.47
N HIS A 361 -21.15 -46.30 -34.38
CA HIS A 361 -20.69 -45.92 -33.05
C HIS A 361 -19.17 -46.06 -32.91
N SER A 362 -18.59 -47.16 -33.36
CA SER A 362 -17.13 -47.37 -33.32
C SER A 362 -16.38 -46.34 -34.18
N ASP A 363 -16.87 -46.04 -35.39
CA ASP A 363 -16.25 -45.04 -36.26
C ASP A 363 -16.21 -43.66 -35.55
N LEU A 364 -17.28 -43.25 -34.88
CA LEU A 364 -17.33 -42.01 -34.09
C LEU A 364 -16.41 -42.04 -32.85
N GLU A 365 -16.30 -43.17 -32.16
CA GLU A 365 -15.36 -43.31 -31.04
C GLU A 365 -13.90 -43.21 -31.50
N PHE A 366 -13.55 -43.83 -32.63
CA PHE A 366 -12.22 -43.71 -33.22
C PHE A 366 -11.90 -42.28 -33.67
N GLU A 367 -12.85 -41.58 -34.30
CA GLU A 367 -12.68 -40.16 -34.67
C GLU A 367 -12.46 -39.26 -33.45
N LEU A 368 -13.17 -39.50 -32.35
CA LEU A 368 -12.98 -38.75 -31.09
C LEU A 368 -11.65 -39.07 -30.40
N GLN A 369 -11.20 -40.32 -30.42
CA GLN A 369 -9.88 -40.70 -29.91
C GLN A 369 -8.76 -40.08 -30.75
N GLN A 370 -8.90 -40.09 -32.07
CA GLN A 370 -7.97 -39.42 -32.98
C GLN A 370 -7.95 -37.90 -32.73
N PHE A 371 -9.11 -37.26 -32.58
CA PHE A 371 -9.20 -35.83 -32.25
C PHE A 371 -8.49 -35.48 -30.94
N ASN A 372 -8.66 -36.29 -29.88
CA ASN A 372 -7.95 -36.12 -28.61
C ASN A 372 -6.42 -36.23 -28.81
N LEU A 373 -5.97 -37.26 -29.54
CA LEU A 373 -4.55 -37.45 -29.85
C LEU A 373 -3.98 -36.27 -30.66
N ASP A 374 -4.73 -35.75 -31.63
CA ASP A 374 -4.37 -34.57 -32.42
C ASP A 374 -4.34 -33.29 -31.58
N VAL A 375 -5.26 -33.08 -30.63
CA VAL A 375 -5.21 -31.97 -29.67
C VAL A 375 -3.95 -32.05 -28.80
N ASN A 376 -3.63 -33.23 -28.25
CA ASN A 376 -2.43 -33.43 -27.44
C ASN A 376 -1.15 -33.19 -28.24
N ARG A 377 -1.11 -33.67 -29.49
CA ARG A 377 0.00 -33.48 -30.43
C ARG A 377 0.15 -32.01 -30.82
N ALA A 378 -0.94 -31.29 -31.07
CA ALA A 378 -0.92 -29.86 -31.36
C ALA A 378 -0.42 -29.05 -30.17
N ASN A 379 -0.89 -29.36 -28.95
CA ASN A 379 -0.41 -28.72 -27.74
C ASN A 379 1.10 -28.95 -27.53
N TRP A 380 1.58 -30.18 -27.74
CA TRP A 380 3.01 -30.51 -27.64
C TRP A 380 3.85 -29.75 -28.68
N VAL A 381 3.36 -29.60 -29.92
CA VAL A 381 4.00 -28.75 -30.95
C VAL A 381 4.09 -27.30 -30.49
N ILE A 382 3.00 -26.73 -29.96
CA ILE A 382 2.95 -25.35 -29.48
C ILE A 382 3.93 -25.15 -28.30
N GLU A 383 3.93 -26.06 -27.32
CA GLU A 383 4.87 -26.04 -26.19
C GLU A 383 6.33 -26.10 -26.68
N SER A 384 6.65 -27.05 -27.55
CA SER A 384 8.00 -27.23 -28.10
C SER A 384 8.45 -26.02 -28.94
N CYS A 385 7.57 -25.42 -29.73
CA CYS A 385 7.89 -24.20 -30.49
C CYS A 385 8.13 -22.98 -29.57
N LEU A 386 7.39 -22.88 -28.47
CA LEU A 386 7.53 -21.80 -27.50
C LEU A 386 8.76 -21.98 -26.60
N GLU A 387 9.17 -23.21 -26.31
CA GLU A 387 10.44 -23.51 -25.62
C GLU A 387 11.63 -23.27 -26.54
N TRP A 388 11.59 -23.75 -27.78
CA TRP A 388 12.63 -23.48 -28.79
C TRP A 388 12.89 -21.98 -28.97
N ARG A 389 11.84 -21.18 -29.11
CA ARG A 389 11.94 -19.72 -29.22
C ARG A 389 12.46 -19.05 -27.95
N LYS A 390 12.27 -19.67 -26.77
CA LYS A 390 12.79 -19.16 -25.48
C LYS A 390 14.28 -19.44 -25.31
N GLU A 391 14.78 -20.58 -25.80
CA GLU A 391 16.19 -20.97 -25.65
C GLU A 391 17.10 -20.46 -26.77
N THR A 392 16.56 -20.27 -27.99
CA THR A 392 17.38 -19.92 -29.18
C THR A 392 17.05 -18.56 -29.80
N GLU A 393 16.04 -17.85 -29.28
CA GLU A 393 15.47 -16.60 -29.84
C GLU A 393 15.08 -16.66 -31.33
N SER A 394 15.10 -17.85 -31.92
CA SER A 394 14.98 -18.09 -33.36
C SER A 394 13.66 -18.79 -33.70
N GLU A 395 13.19 -18.58 -34.93
CA GLU A 395 12.01 -19.28 -35.43
C GLU A 395 12.29 -20.78 -35.68
N VAL A 396 11.29 -21.62 -35.43
CA VAL A 396 11.40 -23.07 -35.59
C VAL A 396 11.46 -23.41 -37.09
N PRO A 397 12.41 -24.25 -37.55
CA PRO A 397 12.51 -24.59 -38.97
C PRO A 397 11.20 -25.14 -39.56
N GLU A 398 10.70 -24.52 -40.62
CA GLU A 398 9.41 -24.86 -41.24
C GLU A 398 9.30 -26.34 -41.63
N GLN A 399 10.42 -26.97 -42.04
CA GLN A 399 10.46 -28.39 -42.38
C GLN A 399 10.09 -29.29 -41.18
N LEU A 400 10.55 -28.92 -39.98
CA LEU A 400 10.28 -29.65 -38.74
C LEU A 400 8.84 -29.39 -38.29
N LEU A 401 8.39 -28.13 -38.31
CA LEU A 401 7.01 -27.77 -38.00
C LEU A 401 6.01 -28.52 -38.90
N ASN A 402 6.21 -28.46 -40.23
CA ASN A 402 5.38 -29.18 -41.20
C ASN A 402 5.42 -30.72 -41.03
N SER A 403 6.51 -31.28 -40.50
CA SER A 403 6.58 -32.71 -40.23
C SER A 403 5.69 -33.12 -39.05
N ILE A 404 5.64 -32.30 -37.98
CA ILE A 404 4.91 -32.64 -36.76
C ILE A 404 3.43 -32.21 -36.84
N THR A 405 3.07 -31.18 -37.63
CA THR A 405 1.65 -30.81 -37.87
C THR A 405 0.96 -31.66 -38.95
N ARG A 406 1.70 -32.51 -39.68
CA ARG A 406 1.14 -33.33 -40.76
C ARG A 406 0.03 -34.28 -40.29
N ASN A 407 -1.09 -34.30 -41.03
CA ASN A 407 -2.32 -35.08 -40.78
C ASN A 407 -3.11 -34.70 -39.51
N LEU A 408 -2.76 -33.60 -38.84
CA LEU A 408 -3.43 -33.17 -37.61
C LEU A 408 -4.82 -32.58 -37.94
N PHE A 409 -5.86 -33.09 -37.28
CA PHE A 409 -7.29 -32.82 -37.56
C PHE A 409 -7.79 -33.24 -38.96
N ASN A 410 -7.14 -34.19 -39.63
CA ASN A 410 -7.70 -34.81 -40.84
C ASN A 410 -8.90 -35.71 -40.48
N SER A 411 -10.09 -35.12 -40.46
CA SER A 411 -11.35 -35.86 -40.52
C SER A 411 -11.50 -36.51 -41.90
N ASN A 412 -11.90 -37.79 -41.93
CA ASN A 412 -12.12 -38.54 -43.18
C ASN A 412 -13.45 -38.14 -43.87
N SER A 413 -13.59 -36.85 -44.18
CA SER A 413 -14.76 -36.22 -44.82
C SER A 413 -15.03 -36.69 -46.26
N ASN A 414 -14.15 -37.52 -46.82
CA ASN A 414 -14.31 -38.17 -48.13
C ASN A 414 -14.92 -39.59 -48.07
N LYS A 415 -15.52 -40.01 -46.95
CA LYS A 415 -16.59 -41.03 -47.02
C LYS A 415 -17.82 -40.34 -47.61
N GLU A 416 -17.94 -40.37 -48.94
CA GLU A 416 -19.12 -39.85 -49.65
C GLU A 416 -20.40 -40.31 -48.96
N GLU A 417 -21.19 -39.33 -48.50
CA GLU A 417 -22.51 -39.57 -47.93
C GLU A 417 -23.45 -40.01 -49.06
N ASN A 418 -23.33 -41.28 -49.44
CA ASN A 418 -24.33 -41.95 -50.25
C ASN A 418 -25.62 -41.98 -49.43
N VAL A 419 -26.45 -40.96 -49.63
CA VAL A 419 -27.82 -40.85 -49.14
C VAL A 419 -28.65 -41.92 -49.85
N ILE A 420 -28.44 -43.17 -49.45
CA ILE A 420 -29.22 -44.32 -49.91
C ILE A 420 -30.60 -44.15 -49.31
N HIS A 421 -31.55 -43.70 -50.13
CA HIS A 421 -32.95 -43.66 -49.70
C HIS A 421 -33.40 -45.07 -49.28
N PRO A 422 -34.28 -45.20 -48.28
CA PRO A 422 -34.74 -46.52 -47.81
C PRO A 422 -35.46 -47.32 -48.91
N ALA A 423 -35.97 -46.64 -49.94
CA ALA A 423 -36.50 -47.27 -51.15
C ALA A 423 -35.40 -47.95 -52.00
N ASP A 424 -34.18 -47.41 -52.07
CA ASP A 424 -33.05 -48.03 -52.76
C ASP A 424 -32.41 -49.15 -51.93
N GLU A 425 -32.41 -49.05 -50.59
CA GLU A 425 -32.00 -50.17 -49.72
C GLU A 425 -33.00 -51.35 -49.86
N LEU A 426 -34.31 -51.07 -49.94
CA LEU A 426 -35.33 -52.09 -50.24
C LEU A 426 -35.23 -52.62 -51.67
N ALA A 427 -35.05 -51.76 -52.69
CA ALA A 427 -34.92 -52.19 -54.08
C ALA A 427 -33.66 -53.06 -54.26
N SER A 428 -32.52 -52.66 -53.69
CA SER A 428 -31.28 -53.43 -53.73
C SER A 428 -31.37 -54.73 -52.92
N ALA A 429 -32.09 -54.74 -51.79
CA ALA A 429 -32.34 -55.98 -51.04
C ALA A 429 -33.28 -56.94 -51.78
N ILE A 430 -34.35 -56.45 -52.42
CA ILE A 430 -35.32 -57.28 -53.16
C ILE A 430 -34.72 -57.77 -54.48
N ILE A 431 -34.03 -56.91 -55.24
CA ILE A 431 -33.33 -57.27 -56.48
C ILE A 431 -32.14 -58.18 -56.19
N GLY A 432 -31.39 -57.93 -55.10
CA GLY A 432 -30.33 -58.81 -54.61
C GLY A 432 -30.85 -60.16 -54.08
N SER A 433 -32.11 -60.25 -53.67
CA SER A 433 -32.77 -61.48 -53.23
C SER A 433 -33.53 -62.21 -54.35
N SER A 434 -33.62 -61.63 -55.56
CA SER A 434 -34.41 -62.17 -56.69
C SER A 434 -33.59 -63.13 -57.57
N SER A 435 -33.31 -64.30 -56.99
CA SER A 435 -33.08 -65.61 -57.62
C SER A 435 -32.61 -65.71 -59.09
N LYS A 436 -31.48 -66.39 -59.31
CA LYS A 436 -31.24 -67.15 -60.54
C LYS A 436 -32.03 -68.47 -60.47
N LEU A 437 -33.27 -68.46 -60.94
CA LEU A 437 -34.22 -69.56 -60.75
C LEU A 437 -34.22 -70.51 -61.97
N LYS A 438 -33.64 -71.71 -61.82
CA LYS A 438 -33.77 -72.81 -62.79
C LYS A 438 -34.95 -73.69 -62.39
N LEU A 439 -36.00 -73.70 -63.21
CA LEU A 439 -37.07 -74.70 -63.16
C LEU A 439 -36.95 -75.61 -64.39
N ASN A 440 -36.83 -76.91 -64.13
CA ASN A 440 -37.02 -77.94 -65.16
C ASN A 440 -38.45 -78.45 -65.01
N VAL A 441 -39.29 -78.15 -66.01
CA VAL A 441 -40.64 -78.71 -66.12
C VAL A 441 -40.73 -79.39 -67.49
N ALA A 442 -40.98 -80.70 -67.49
CA ALA A 442 -41.15 -81.51 -68.68
C ALA A 442 -40.02 -81.39 -69.74
N GLY A 443 -38.76 -81.29 -69.30
CA GLY A 443 -37.58 -81.47 -70.17
C GLY A 443 -37.07 -80.22 -70.87
N ASN A 444 -37.67 -79.05 -70.67
CA ASN A 444 -37.12 -77.76 -71.10
C ASN A 444 -36.61 -76.96 -69.88
N GLU A 445 -35.38 -76.46 -69.96
CA GLU A 445 -34.84 -75.48 -69.01
C GLU A 445 -35.21 -74.06 -69.47
N ILE A 446 -35.86 -73.29 -68.59
CA ILE A 446 -36.12 -71.86 -68.82
C ILE A 446 -35.33 -71.05 -67.79
N GLU A 447 -34.34 -70.29 -68.25
CA GLU A 447 -33.59 -69.33 -67.43
C GLU A 447 -34.21 -67.93 -67.52
N LEU A 448 -34.81 -67.45 -66.43
CA LEU A 448 -35.29 -66.06 -66.32
C LEU A 448 -34.23 -65.18 -65.65
N ASN A 449 -33.66 -64.24 -66.41
CA ASN A 449 -32.71 -63.23 -65.91
C ASN A 449 -33.40 -61.86 -65.75
N PRO A 450 -33.49 -61.28 -64.54
CA PRO A 450 -34.13 -59.99 -64.30
C PRO A 450 -33.22 -58.80 -64.67
N LYS A 451 -32.66 -58.79 -65.90
CA LYS A 451 -31.80 -57.69 -66.37
C LYS A 451 -32.04 -57.31 -67.83
N LYS A 452 -33.29 -56.97 -68.16
CA LYS A 452 -33.68 -56.19 -69.35
C LYS A 452 -35.11 -55.61 -69.19
N VAL A 453 -35.19 -54.38 -68.69
CA VAL A 453 -36.30 -53.46 -68.99
C VAL A 453 -35.64 -52.20 -69.54
N PRO A 454 -35.85 -51.83 -70.82
CA PRO A 454 -35.28 -50.62 -71.38
C PRO A 454 -36.03 -49.39 -70.83
N LYS A 455 -35.30 -48.45 -70.24
CA LYS A 455 -35.81 -47.09 -70.00
C LYS A 455 -35.62 -46.27 -71.27
N GLU A 456 -36.64 -46.24 -72.10
CA GLU A 456 -36.73 -45.29 -73.22
C GLU A 456 -38.16 -44.74 -73.31
N ILE A 457 -38.40 -43.56 -72.71
CA ILE A 457 -39.45 -42.62 -73.12
C ILE A 457 -38.85 -41.21 -73.03
N SER A 458 -39.14 -40.40 -74.05
CA SER A 458 -38.55 -39.10 -74.35
C SER A 458 -39.12 -37.92 -73.54
N ASN A 459 -38.30 -36.88 -73.36
CA ASN A 459 -38.48 -35.53 -73.96
C ASN A 459 -37.22 -34.71 -73.63
N ARG A 460 -36.36 -34.30 -74.58
CA ARG A 460 -36.49 -33.33 -75.70
C ARG A 460 -36.82 -31.89 -75.29
N ASN A 461 -35.82 -31.04 -75.53
CA ASN A 461 -35.89 -29.66 -76.02
C ASN A 461 -36.46 -28.58 -75.07
N SER A 462 -35.56 -27.84 -74.41
CA SER A 462 -35.11 -26.52 -74.92
C SER A 462 -33.90 -26.03 -74.13
#